data_AF-A0A7C4HLW1-F1
#
_entry.id   AF-A0A7C4HLW1-F1
#
_cell.length_a   1.000
_cell.length_b   1.000
_cell.length_c   1.000
_cell.angle_alpha   90.00
_cell.angle_beta   90.00
_cell.angle_gamma   90.00
#
_symmetry.space_group_name_H-M   'P 1'
#
loop_
_entity.id
_entity.type
_entity.pdbx_description
1 polymer ?
#
loop_
_entity_poly.entity_id
_entity_poly.type
_entity_poly.pdbx_seq_one_letter_code
_entity_poly.pdbx_strand_id
1 'polypeptide(L)'
;MTRDMFDIERIPPDLDEFLRVQSNAWWQDLPGRVLPPYRRQSFHTVLRRLVNGVAPVVVLRGPRQVGKTTIQEQIIDHLLKEERIDPKRIFRVQFDDLPGYKSLQEPILTLTRWYENRILLTSLNQAAHDGKPC
;
A
#
# COMPACT_ATOMS: atom_id res chain seq x y z
N MET A 1 -20.07 9.50 -13.35
CA MET A 1 -20.79 10.17 -12.25
C MET A 1 -19.79 11.02 -11.50
N THR A 2 -19.98 12.33 -11.49
CA THR A 2 -19.16 13.28 -10.74
C THR A 2 -19.46 13.05 -9.27
N ARG A 3 -18.55 12.44 -8.51
CA ARG A 3 -18.71 12.30 -7.04
C ARG A 3 -18.70 13.68 -6.42
N ASP A 4 -19.73 14.01 -5.65
CA ASP A 4 -19.79 15.28 -4.92
C ASP A 4 -18.63 15.34 -3.91
N MET A 5 -18.12 16.52 -3.61
CA MET A 5 -17.03 16.76 -2.64
C MET A 5 -17.40 16.28 -1.21
N PHE A 6 -18.69 16.08 -0.96
CA PHE A 6 -19.25 15.53 0.28
C PHE A 6 -19.34 13.99 0.30
N ASP A 7 -19.27 13.31 -0.84
CA ASP A 7 -19.32 11.84 -0.94
C ASP A 7 -17.94 11.18 -0.83
N ILE A 8 -16.88 11.99 -0.76
CA ILE A 8 -15.50 11.52 -0.71
C ILE A 8 -15.17 11.15 0.74
N GLU A 9 -14.84 9.87 0.98
CA GLU A 9 -14.41 9.38 2.28
C GLU A 9 -13.28 10.28 2.83
N ARG A 10 -13.42 10.70 4.09
CA ARG A 10 -12.46 11.55 4.80
C ARG A 10 -11.90 10.78 5.97
N ILE A 11 -10.59 10.90 6.14
CA ILE A 11 -9.88 10.42 7.32
C ILE A 11 -9.32 11.64 8.09
N PRO A 12 -8.98 11.49 9.38
CA PRO A 12 -8.35 12.57 10.14
C PRO A 12 -7.14 13.17 9.39
N PRO A 13 -6.94 14.50 9.39
CA PRO A 13 -5.86 15.15 8.65
C PRO A 13 -4.46 14.57 8.95
N ASP A 14 -4.15 14.37 10.23
CA ASP A 14 -2.86 13.79 10.67
C ASP A 14 -2.65 12.37 10.13
N LEU A 15 -3.74 11.61 9.97
CA LEU A 15 -3.70 10.26 9.38
C LEU A 15 -3.48 10.33 7.87
N ASP A 16 -4.14 11.26 7.18
CA ASP A 16 -3.93 11.50 5.74
C ASP A 16 -2.46 11.87 5.46
N GLU A 17 -1.94 12.85 6.20
CA GLU A 17 -0.55 13.29 6.09
C GLU A 17 0.43 12.14 6.37
N PHE A 18 0.22 11.39 7.45
CA PHE A 18 1.05 10.23 7.78
C PHE A 18 1.04 9.17 6.66
N LEU A 19 -0.12 8.85 6.10
CA LEU A 19 -0.21 7.87 5.03
C LEU A 19 0.53 8.34 3.77
N ARG A 20 0.42 9.62 3.40
CA ARG A 20 1.05 10.17 2.19
C ARG A 20 2.56 10.34 2.32
N VAL A 21 3.04 10.84 3.47
CA VAL A 21 4.44 11.22 3.62
C VAL A 21 5.28 10.09 4.24
N GLN A 22 4.76 9.45 5.29
CA GLN A 22 5.54 8.47 6.06
C GLN A 22 5.37 7.04 5.53
N SER A 23 4.15 6.65 5.17
CA SER A 23 3.87 5.27 4.77
C SER A 23 3.99 5.02 3.26
N ASN A 24 3.70 6.03 2.43
CA ASN A 24 3.60 5.93 0.98
C ASN A 24 4.28 7.12 0.27
N ALA A 25 5.51 7.45 0.69
CA ALA A 25 6.30 8.57 0.16
C ALA A 25 6.39 8.64 -1.38
N TRP A 26 6.34 7.49 -2.05
CA TRP A 26 6.36 7.38 -3.51
C TRP A 26 5.15 8.04 -4.20
N TRP A 27 4.04 8.30 -3.52
CA TRP A 27 2.92 9.06 -4.09
C TRP A 27 3.27 10.53 -4.34
N GLN A 28 4.35 11.04 -3.73
CA GLN A 28 4.82 12.42 -3.86
C GLN A 28 6.26 12.48 -4.42
N ASP A 29 6.73 11.40 -5.05
CA ASP A 29 8.12 11.27 -5.54
C ASP A 29 9.18 11.47 -4.43
N LEU A 30 8.81 11.23 -3.18
CA LEU A 30 9.71 11.30 -2.03
C LEU A 30 10.43 9.95 -1.81
N PRO A 31 11.67 9.97 -1.31
CA PRO A 31 12.41 8.74 -1.04
C PRO A 31 11.76 7.93 0.09
N GLY A 32 11.68 6.61 -0.11
CA GLY A 32 11.31 5.66 0.93
C GLY A 32 12.44 5.43 1.94
N ARG A 33 12.20 4.52 2.89
CA ARG A 33 13.22 4.10 3.86
C ARG A 33 14.47 3.54 3.16
N VAL A 34 15.64 3.82 3.73
CA VAL A 34 16.90 3.23 3.27
C VAL A 34 16.86 1.71 3.43
N LEU A 35 17.00 1.01 2.31
CA LEU A 35 16.99 -0.45 2.27
C LEU A 35 18.40 -1.03 2.40
N PRO A 36 18.56 -2.24 2.98
CA PRO A 36 19.82 -2.95 2.93
C PRO A 36 20.26 -3.20 1.48
N PRO A 37 21.56 -3.20 1.19
CA PRO A 37 22.08 -3.37 -0.18
C PRO A 37 21.91 -4.80 -0.72
N TYR A 38 21.41 -5.72 0.09
CA TYR A 38 21.19 -7.13 -0.26
C TYR A 38 19.71 -7.50 -0.13
N ARG A 39 19.24 -8.45 -0.95
CA ARG A 39 17.88 -8.99 -0.85
C ARG A 39 17.77 -9.99 0.29
N ARG A 40 16.67 -9.94 1.05
CA ARG A 40 16.38 -10.97 2.08
C ARG A 40 16.14 -12.32 1.41
N GLN A 41 16.50 -13.42 2.10
CA GLN A 41 16.42 -14.79 1.56
C GLN A 41 15.04 -15.13 0.95
N SER A 42 13.95 -14.69 1.58
CA SER A 42 12.59 -14.96 1.11
C SER A 42 12.07 -13.98 0.06
N PHE A 43 12.83 -12.95 -0.33
CA PHE A 43 12.40 -11.90 -1.26
C PHE A 43 11.78 -12.49 -2.54
N HIS A 44 12.54 -13.33 -3.25
CA HIS A 44 12.10 -13.91 -4.53
C HIS A 44 10.87 -14.80 -4.37
N THR A 45 10.78 -15.55 -3.28
CA THR A 45 9.62 -16.41 -2.99
C THR A 45 8.37 -15.57 -2.78
N VAL A 46 8.47 -14.48 -2.03
CA VAL A 46 7.34 -13.60 -1.73
C VAL A 46 6.90 -12.84 -2.98
N LEU A 47 7.85 -12.25 -3.71
CA LEU A 47 7.57 -11.54 -4.96
C LEU A 47 6.87 -12.46 -5.97
N ARG A 48 7.39 -13.69 -6.17
CA ARG A 48 6.76 -14.65 -7.07
C ARG A 48 5.33 -14.98 -6.67
N ARG A 49 5.07 -15.16 -5.36
CA ARG A 49 3.73 -15.45 -4.85
C ARG A 49 2.79 -14.25 -4.99
N LEU A 50 3.31 -13.02 -4.89
CA LEU A 50 2.53 -11.81 -5.04
C LEU A 50 2.13 -11.57 -6.50
N VAL A 51 3.08 -11.72 -7.43
CA VAL A 51 2.88 -11.40 -8.86
C VAL A 51 2.23 -12.56 -9.63
N ASN A 52 2.66 -13.80 -9.34
CA ASN A 52 2.25 -14.98 -10.11
C ASN A 52 1.43 -15.98 -9.27
N GLY A 53 1.06 -15.62 -8.04
CA GLY A 53 0.26 -16.50 -7.20
C GLY A 53 -1.18 -16.57 -7.67
N VAL A 54 -1.81 -17.74 -7.48
CA VAL A 54 -3.25 -17.92 -7.71
C VAL A 54 -4.11 -17.30 -6.60
N ALA A 55 -3.51 -17.04 -5.43
CA ALA A 55 -4.21 -16.46 -4.29
C ALA A 55 -4.16 -14.93 -4.37
N PRO A 56 -5.28 -14.23 -4.15
CA PRO A 56 -5.33 -12.76 -4.20
C PRO A 56 -4.58 -12.09 -3.03
N VAL A 57 -4.22 -12.86 -2.00
CA VAL A 57 -3.55 -12.35 -0.80
C VAL A 57 -2.37 -13.25 -0.43
N VAL A 58 -1.21 -12.63 -0.18
CA VAL A 58 -0.01 -13.32 0.32
C VAL A 58 0.22 -12.95 1.79
N VAL A 59 0.23 -13.96 2.66
CA VAL A 59 0.46 -13.76 4.10
C VAL A 59 1.92 -14.09 4.47
N LEU A 60 2.62 -13.11 5.05
CA LEU A 60 3.97 -13.28 5.60
C LEU A 60 3.91 -13.57 7.10
N ARG A 61 4.18 -14.82 7.49
CA ARG A 61 4.21 -15.25 8.90
C ARG A 61 5.64 -15.54 9.36
N GLY A 62 5.94 -15.18 10.60
CA GLY A 62 7.22 -15.48 11.24
C GLY A 62 7.45 -14.67 12.52
N PRO A 63 8.50 -15.00 13.31
CA PRO A 63 8.81 -14.34 14.57
C PRO A 63 8.98 -12.81 14.44
N ARG A 64 8.91 -12.09 15.57
CA ARG A 64 9.22 -10.64 15.58
C ARG A 64 10.67 -10.42 15.10
N GLN A 65 10.91 -9.29 14.44
CA GLN A 65 12.24 -8.84 14.01
C GLN A 65 13.00 -9.70 12.98
N VAL A 66 12.32 -10.61 12.26
CA VAL A 66 12.93 -11.40 11.17
C VAL A 66 13.03 -10.68 9.81
N GLY A 67 12.76 -9.37 9.78
CA GLY A 67 12.87 -8.58 8.55
C GLY A 67 11.63 -8.62 7.62
N LYS A 68 10.45 -8.96 8.14
CA LYS A 68 9.19 -8.94 7.36
C LYS A 68 8.92 -7.56 6.73
N THR A 69 9.09 -6.49 7.50
CA THR A 69 8.96 -5.11 7.01
C THR A 69 9.97 -4.82 5.91
N THR A 70 11.24 -5.21 6.10
CA THR A 70 12.27 -5.06 5.06
C THR A 70 11.90 -5.78 3.77
N ILE A 71 11.31 -6.99 3.86
CA ILE A 71 10.86 -7.72 2.66
C ILE A 71 9.76 -6.94 1.94
N GLN A 72 8.77 -6.42 2.68
CA GLN A 72 7.70 -5.59 2.09
C GLN A 72 8.27 -4.35 1.40
N GLU A 73 9.17 -3.62 2.06
CA GLU A 73 9.76 -2.41 1.48
C GLU A 73 10.65 -2.73 0.27
N GLN A 74 11.41 -3.83 0.29
CA GLN A 74 12.18 -4.31 -0.87
C GLN A 74 11.27 -4.68 -2.05
N ILE A 75 10.11 -5.29 -1.79
CA ILE A 75 9.14 -5.60 -2.83
C ILE A 75 8.55 -4.33 -3.42
N ILE A 76 8.17 -3.36 -2.59
CA ILE A 76 7.68 -2.06 -3.06
C ILE A 76 8.72 -1.37 -3.94
N ASP A 77 9.98 -1.34 -3.51
CA ASP A 77 11.09 -0.75 -4.29
C ASP A 77 11.25 -1.44 -5.66
N HIS A 78 11.16 -2.77 -5.68
CA HIS A 78 11.20 -3.57 -6.91
C HIS A 78 10.00 -3.27 -7.83
N LEU A 79 8.78 -3.23 -7.28
CA LEU A 79 7.56 -2.93 -8.05
C LEU A 79 7.62 -1.53 -8.68
N LEU A 80 8.16 -0.55 -7.95
CA LEU A 80 8.31 0.83 -8.44
C LEU A 80 9.42 0.95 -9.51
N LYS A 81 10.59 0.38 -9.26
CA LYS A 81 11.79 0.63 -10.07
C LYS A 81 12.01 -0.36 -11.21
N GLU A 82 11.77 -1.64 -10.96
CA GLU A 82 12.00 -2.71 -11.94
C GLU A 82 10.72 -2.97 -12.75
N GLU A 83 9.58 -3.13 -12.09
CA GLU A 83 8.29 -3.42 -12.77
C GLU A 83 7.56 -2.16 -13.25
N ARG A 84 8.02 -0.96 -12.86
CA ARG A 84 7.46 0.34 -13.27
C ARG A 84 5.95 0.47 -13.00
N ILE A 85 5.49 -0.12 -11.90
CA ILE A 85 4.12 0.04 -11.42
C ILE A 85 3.88 1.50 -11.07
N ASP A 86 2.74 2.05 -11.51
CA ASP A 86 2.30 3.39 -11.11
C ASP A 86 2.31 3.50 -9.57
N PRO A 87 3.04 4.46 -8.98
CA PRO A 87 3.14 4.61 -7.53
C PRO A 87 1.78 4.65 -6.83
N LYS A 88 0.75 5.20 -7.48
CA LYS A 88 -0.61 5.28 -6.94
C LYS A 88 -1.27 3.92 -6.77
N ARG A 89 -0.77 2.86 -7.41
CA ARG A 89 -1.24 1.45 -7.32
C ARG A 89 -0.56 0.65 -6.23
N ILE A 90 0.21 1.30 -5.38
CA ILE A 90 0.83 0.66 -4.22
C ILE A 90 0.35 1.41 -3.00
N PHE A 91 -0.43 0.73 -2.16
CA PHE A 91 -0.89 1.24 -0.88
C PHE A 91 -0.37 0.37 0.26
N ARG A 92 0.50 0.96 1.07
CA ARG A 92 1.06 0.39 2.28
C ARG A 92 0.43 1.04 3.50
N VAL A 93 -0.03 0.21 4.43
CA VAL A 93 -0.53 0.64 5.74
C VAL A 93 0.19 -0.17 6.82
N GLN A 94 0.76 0.53 7.78
CA GLN A 94 1.31 -0.06 9.00
C GLN A 94 0.42 0.31 10.18
N PHE A 95 -0.31 -0.67 10.73
CA PHE A 95 -1.29 -0.44 11.80
C PHE A 95 -0.67 -0.23 13.19
N ASP A 96 0.60 -0.61 13.38
CA ASP A 96 1.27 -0.48 14.68
C ASP A 96 1.49 0.98 15.10
N ASP A 97 1.76 1.87 14.12
CA ASP A 97 2.13 3.28 14.34
C ASP A 97 1.11 4.27 13.74
N LEU A 98 -0.10 3.81 13.42
CA LEU A 98 -1.07 4.59 12.67
C LEU A 98 -1.72 5.65 13.59
N PRO A 99 -1.57 6.97 13.36
CA PRO A 99 -2.17 7.97 14.24
C PRO A 99 -3.70 7.97 14.10
N GLY A 100 -4.42 8.03 15.22
CA GLY A 100 -5.88 8.17 15.22
C GLY A 100 -6.67 6.97 14.69
N TYR A 101 -6.06 5.84 14.30
CA TYR A 101 -6.81 4.72 13.68
C TYR A 101 -7.89 4.11 14.58
N LYS A 102 -7.72 4.20 15.91
CA LYS A 102 -8.68 3.67 16.89
C LYS A 102 -10.02 4.40 16.87
N SER A 103 -10.09 5.61 16.30
CA SER A 103 -11.36 6.33 16.14
C SER A 103 -12.14 5.92 14.88
N LEU A 104 -11.51 5.16 13.98
CA LEU A 104 -12.17 4.63 12.79
C LEU A 104 -13.01 3.40 13.18
N GLN A 105 -14.30 3.43 12.85
CA GLN A 105 -15.22 2.30 13.11
C GLN A 105 -14.86 1.07 12.26
N GLU A 106 -14.55 1.28 10.98
CA GLU A 106 -14.20 0.22 10.03
C GLU A 106 -12.87 0.54 9.34
N PRO A 107 -11.71 0.47 10.05
CA PRO A 107 -10.45 1.02 9.56
C PRO A 107 -10.04 0.53 8.17
N ILE A 108 -10.19 -0.77 7.90
CA ILE A 108 -9.83 -1.35 6.60
C ILE A 108 -10.74 -0.79 5.50
N LEU A 109 -12.06 -0.75 5.72
CA LEU A 109 -13.02 -0.27 4.72
C LEU A 109 -12.88 1.24 4.50
N THR A 110 -12.76 2.02 5.57
CA THR A 110 -12.52 3.47 5.51
C THR A 110 -11.24 3.80 4.76
N LEU A 111 -10.12 3.13 5.07
CA LEU A 111 -8.85 3.36 4.37
C LEU A 111 -8.92 2.94 2.91
N THR A 112 -9.62 1.83 2.60
CA THR A 112 -9.80 1.36 1.22
C THR A 112 -10.62 2.36 0.40
N ARG A 113 -11.76 2.82 0.93
CA ARG A 113 -12.61 3.82 0.26
C ARG A 113 -11.88 5.14 0.07
N TRP A 114 -11.18 5.60 1.11
CA TRP A 114 -10.34 6.79 1.04
C TRP A 114 -9.28 6.66 -0.07
N TYR A 115 -8.59 5.53 -0.14
CA TYR A 115 -7.58 5.25 -1.17
C TYR A 115 -8.17 5.24 -2.59
N GLU A 116 -9.30 4.55 -2.81
CA GLU A 116 -10.05 4.58 -4.08
C GLU A 116 -10.42 6.00 -4.49
N ASN A 117 -10.89 6.81 -3.54
CA ASN A 117 -11.44 8.13 -3.84
C ASN A 117 -10.38 9.22 -4.02
N ARG A 118 -9.25 9.13 -3.30
CA ARG A 118 -8.28 10.23 -3.16
C ARG A 118 -6.95 9.96 -3.84
N ILE A 119 -6.60 8.70 -4.07
CA ILE A 119 -5.32 8.29 -4.65
C ILE A 119 -5.52 7.61 -6.00
N LEU A 120 -6.31 6.54 -6.05
CA LEU A 120 -6.55 5.79 -7.29
C LEU A 120 -7.50 6.52 -8.25
N LEU A 121 -8.42 7.33 -7.73
CA LEU A 121 -9.49 8.01 -8.49
C LEU A 121 -10.38 7.04 -9.29
N THR A 122 -10.40 5.77 -8.91
CA THR A 122 -11.22 4.69 -9.44
C THR A 122 -11.45 3.65 -8.35
N SER A 123 -12.48 2.81 -8.49
CA SER A 123 -12.66 1.69 -7.55
C SER A 123 -11.67 0.56 -7.86
N LEU A 124 -11.35 -0.25 -6.86
CA LEU A 124 -10.54 -1.45 -7.01
C LEU A 124 -11.17 -2.41 -8.02
N ASN A 125 -12.51 -2.54 -8.00
CA ASN A 125 -13.24 -3.39 -8.95
C ASN A 125 -13.12 -2.86 -10.39
N GLN A 126 -13.19 -1.55 -10.60
CA GLN A 126 -13.01 -0.97 -11.93
C GLN A 126 -11.56 -1.15 -12.41
N ALA A 127 -10.58 -0.94 -11.53
CA ALA A 127 -9.17 -1.18 -11.85
C ALA A 127 -8.91 -2.64 -12.25
N ALA A 128 -9.49 -3.60 -11.51
CA ALA A 128 -9.41 -5.02 -11.83
C ALA A 128 -10.06 -5.34 -13.19
N HIS A 129 -11.22 -4.76 -13.49
CA HIS A 129 -11.89 -4.96 -14.77
C HIS A 129 -11.12 -4.34 -15.95
N ASP A 130 -10.36 -3.28 -15.71
CA ASP A 130 -9.44 -2.67 -16.67
C ASP A 130 -8.14 -3.47 -16.85
N GLY A 131 -7.95 -4.58 -16.12
CA GLY A 131 -6.72 -5.36 -16.13
C GLY A 131 -5.52 -4.63 -15.51
N LYS A 132 -5.76 -3.59 -14.70
CA LYS A 132 -4.71 -2.80 -14.06
C LYS A 132 -4.46 -3.35 -12.65
N PRO A 133 -3.20 -3.47 -12.22
CA PRO A 133 -2.89 -3.91 -10.85
C PRO A 133 -3.52 -2.94 -9.84
N CYS A 134 -4.14 -3.48 -8.80
CA CYS A 134 -4.72 -2.73 -7.69
C CYS A 134 -3.71 -2.56 -6.55
#